data_AF-A0A936T0V8-F1
#
_entry.id   AF-A0A936T0V8-F1
#
_cell.length_a   1.000
_cell.length_b   1.000
_cell.length_c   1.000
_cell.angle_alpha   90.00
_cell.angle_beta   90.00
_cell.angle_gamma   90.00
#
_symmetry.space_group_name_H-M   'P 1'
#
loop_
_entity.id
_entity.type
_entity.pdbx_description
1 polymer ?
#
loop_
_entity_poly.entity_id
_entity_poly.type
_entity_poly.pdbx_seq_one_letter_code
_entity_poly.pdbx_strand_id
1 'polypeptide(L)'
;MKVPPRVVNGSSRRLLKALLEAKKEPLAGEVPHHVVSHSDWRAEEARKILQKFGVGVDTAENGVFLPQNTTVPNPKGKAVHSTVHTNAYYEAVYEAIKDSASKQDLINRLQELAWRLEKKGGL
;
A
#
# COMPACT_ATOMS: atom_id res chain seq x y z
N MET A 1 -0.99 3.73 -39.17
CA MET A 1 -0.81 4.35 -37.84
C MET A 1 -0.83 3.25 -36.80
N LYS A 2 0.16 3.18 -35.91
CA LYS A 2 0.18 2.23 -34.80
C LYS A 2 -0.81 2.70 -33.74
N VAL A 3 -1.80 1.87 -33.43
CA VAL A 3 -2.72 2.07 -32.31
C VAL A 3 -1.88 2.11 -31.02
N PRO A 4 -1.98 3.14 -30.17
CA PRO A 4 -1.23 3.17 -28.92
C PRO A 4 -1.66 2.00 -28.02
N PRO A 5 -0.72 1.38 -27.27
CA PRO A 5 -1.05 0.30 -26.37
C PRO A 5 -2.05 0.77 -25.31
N ARG A 6 -3.07 -0.06 -25.07
CA ARG A 6 -4.16 0.17 -24.10
C ARG A 6 -3.61 0.55 -22.73
N VAL A 7 -3.89 1.77 -22.27
CA VAL A 7 -3.57 2.22 -20.90
C VAL A 7 -4.34 1.34 -19.90
N VAL A 8 -3.62 0.71 -18.99
CA VAL A 8 -4.15 -0.28 -18.04
C VAL A 8 -4.75 0.48 -16.84
N ASN A 9 -6.04 0.80 -16.92
CA ASN A 9 -6.70 1.82 -16.08
C ASN A 9 -7.19 1.32 -14.69
N GLY A 10 -6.30 1.14 -13.71
CA GLY A 10 -6.68 1.03 -12.29
C GLY A 10 -5.50 1.08 -11.33
N SER A 11 -5.60 1.85 -10.25
CA SER A 11 -4.51 2.05 -9.26
C SER A 11 -4.02 0.71 -8.67
N SER A 12 -4.92 -0.19 -8.27
CA SER A 12 -4.53 -1.51 -7.74
C SER A 12 -3.77 -2.36 -8.76
N ARG A 13 -4.05 -2.23 -10.07
CA ARG A 13 -3.29 -2.95 -11.12
C ARG A 13 -1.89 -2.36 -11.31
N ARG A 14 -1.75 -1.03 -11.20
CA ARG A 14 -0.45 -0.37 -11.26
C ARG A 14 0.39 -0.75 -10.04
N LEU A 15 -0.21 -0.77 -8.86
CA LEU A 15 0.47 -1.23 -7.65
C LEU A 15 0.85 -2.71 -7.76
N LEU A 16 -0.05 -3.59 -8.25
CA LEU A 16 0.27 -4.99 -8.50
C LEU A 16 1.54 -5.13 -9.35
N LYS A 17 1.58 -4.40 -10.48
CA LYS A 17 2.74 -4.41 -11.38
C LYS A 17 4.00 -3.97 -10.65
N ALA A 18 3.96 -2.87 -9.91
CA ALA A 18 5.11 -2.36 -9.18
C ALA A 18 5.62 -3.34 -8.12
N LEU A 19 4.73 -4.00 -7.36
CA LEU A 19 5.11 -5.00 -6.36
C LEU A 19 5.78 -6.22 -7.00
N LEU A 20 5.25 -6.71 -8.13
CA LEU A 20 5.84 -7.82 -8.88
C LEU A 20 7.21 -7.46 -9.47
N GLU A 21 7.36 -6.25 -10.02
CA GLU A 21 8.66 -5.74 -10.51
C GLU A 21 9.69 -5.63 -9.38
N ALA A 22 9.24 -5.29 -8.17
CA ALA A 22 10.05 -5.29 -6.95
C ALA A 22 10.29 -6.69 -6.36
N LYS A 23 9.90 -7.76 -7.06
CA LYS A 23 10.04 -9.17 -6.63
C LYS A 23 9.33 -9.48 -5.30
N LYS A 24 8.27 -8.74 -4.97
CA LYS A 24 7.33 -9.13 -3.91
C LYS A 24 6.32 -10.10 -4.54
N GLU A 25 6.17 -11.29 -3.97
CA GLU A 25 5.28 -12.33 -4.49
C GLU A 25 4.07 -12.54 -3.56
N PRO A 26 2.83 -12.55 -4.08
CA PRO A 26 1.65 -12.83 -3.29
C PRO A 26 1.52 -14.33 -3.00
N LEU A 27 0.95 -14.67 -1.85
CA LEU A 27 0.36 -15.99 -1.64
C LEU A 27 -1.00 -16.10 -2.36
N ALA A 28 -1.47 -17.32 -2.55
CA ALA A 28 -2.78 -17.56 -3.17
C ALA A 28 -3.90 -16.82 -2.40
N GLY A 29 -4.68 -16.00 -3.12
CA GLY A 29 -5.75 -15.19 -2.53
C GLY A 29 -5.31 -13.86 -1.92
N GLU A 30 -4.02 -13.53 -1.96
CA GLU A 30 -3.55 -12.19 -1.59
C GLU A 30 -3.69 -11.19 -2.74
N VAL A 31 -3.97 -9.94 -2.38
CA VAL A 31 -4.17 -8.82 -3.31
C VAL A 31 -3.30 -7.63 -2.88
N PRO A 32 -2.93 -6.74 -3.83
CA PRO A 32 -2.19 -5.53 -3.49
C PRO A 32 -3.02 -4.64 -2.57
N HIS A 33 -2.40 -4.17 -1.50
CA HIS A 33 -2.92 -3.19 -0.56
C HIS A 33 -2.00 -1.97 -0.56
N HIS A 34 -2.59 -0.79 -0.71
CA HIS A 34 -1.89 0.48 -0.55
C HIS A 34 -1.78 0.83 0.93
N VAL A 35 -0.57 1.13 1.42
CA VAL A 35 -0.39 1.67 2.78
C VAL A 35 -1.08 3.02 2.90
N VAL A 36 -0.70 3.97 2.03
CA VAL A 36 -1.47 5.20 1.80
C VAL A 36 -2.44 4.95 0.66
N SER A 37 -3.73 4.84 0.98
CA SER A 37 -4.78 4.57 0.01
C SER A 37 -4.82 5.58 -1.15
N HIS A 38 -5.05 5.09 -2.36
CA HIS A 38 -5.14 5.91 -3.57
C HIS A 38 -6.32 6.88 -3.58
N SER A 39 -7.51 6.45 -3.14
CA SER A 39 -8.77 7.19 -3.36
C SER A 39 -9.61 7.43 -2.12
N ASP A 40 -9.30 6.81 -0.97
CA ASP A 40 -10.05 7.09 0.26
C ASP A 40 -9.80 8.54 0.71
N TRP A 41 -10.86 9.27 1.03
CA TRP A 41 -10.77 10.68 1.43
C TRP A 41 -9.94 10.86 2.72
N ARG A 42 -9.96 9.88 3.63
CA ARG A 42 -9.19 9.90 4.89
C ARG A 42 -7.68 9.85 4.67
N ALA A 43 -7.23 9.38 3.50
CA ALA A 43 -5.82 9.33 3.13
C ALA A 43 -5.34 10.58 2.38
N GLU A 44 -6.15 11.65 2.26
CA GLU A 44 -5.78 12.84 1.49
C GLU A 44 -4.50 13.51 2.00
N GLU A 45 -4.40 13.77 3.30
CA GLU A 45 -3.21 14.40 3.90
C GLU A 45 -1.97 13.50 3.77
N ALA A 46 -2.13 12.18 3.93
CA ALA A 46 -1.07 11.22 3.69
C ALA A 46 -0.58 11.23 2.22
N ARG A 47 -1.50 11.37 1.25
CA ARG A 47 -1.14 11.52 -0.17
C ARG A 47 -0.39 12.82 -0.45
N LYS A 48 -0.73 13.93 0.22
CA LYS A 48 0.01 15.19 0.10
C LYS A 48 1.47 15.04 0.54
N ILE A 49 1.72 14.24 1.58
CA ILE A 49 3.08 13.91 2.05
C ILE A 49 3.84 13.08 1.01
N LEU A 50 3.20 12.06 0.41
CA LEU A 50 3.81 11.32 -0.71
C LEU A 50 4.22 12.25 -1.84
N GLN A 51 3.32 13.16 -2.23
CA GLN A 51 3.57 14.13 -3.30
C GLN A 51 4.71 15.09 -2.95
N LYS A 52 4.75 15.63 -1.72
CA LYS A 52 5.82 16.51 -1.22
C LYS A 52 7.21 15.91 -1.43
N PHE A 53 7.35 14.60 -1.24
CA PHE A 53 8.63 13.89 -1.38
C PHE A 53 8.80 13.17 -2.72
N GLY A 54 7.88 13.33 -3.67
CA GLY A 54 7.95 12.69 -4.99
C GLY A 54 7.94 11.15 -4.90
N VAL A 55 7.15 10.61 -3.98
CA VAL A 55 6.82 9.17 -3.90
C VAL A 55 5.47 8.97 -4.58
N GLY A 56 5.41 8.05 -5.55
CA GLY A 56 4.17 7.78 -6.26
C GLY A 56 3.21 6.93 -5.42
N VAL A 57 1.91 7.18 -5.54
CA VAL A 57 0.91 6.41 -4.78
C VAL A 57 0.84 4.93 -5.21
N ASP A 58 1.20 4.61 -6.45
CA ASP A 58 1.15 3.25 -7.00
C ASP A 58 2.53 2.56 -7.03
N THR A 59 3.48 3.00 -6.22
CA THR A 59 4.82 2.40 -6.18
C THR A 59 4.93 1.28 -5.16
N ALA A 60 5.94 0.41 -5.31
CA ALA A 60 6.13 -0.76 -4.46
C ALA A 60 6.45 -0.39 -3.00
N GLU A 61 7.00 0.80 -2.75
CA GLU A 61 7.27 1.34 -1.40
C GLU A 61 5.97 1.62 -0.64
N ASN A 62 4.88 1.97 -1.34
CA ASN A 62 3.57 2.26 -0.75
C ASN A 62 2.63 1.02 -0.74
N GLY A 63 3.17 -0.20 -0.88
CA GLY A 63 2.32 -1.38 -0.98
C GLY A 63 2.85 -2.68 -0.42
N VAL A 64 1.88 -3.56 -0.18
CA VAL A 64 2.03 -4.88 0.44
C VAL A 64 0.97 -5.84 -0.08
N PHE A 65 1.23 -7.14 -0.05
CA PHE A 65 0.22 -8.16 -0.35
C PHE A 65 -0.47 -8.64 0.93
N LEU A 66 -1.80 -8.51 0.97
CA LEU A 66 -2.64 -8.95 2.09
C LEU A 66 -3.71 -9.94 1.60
N PRO A 67 -4.12 -10.91 2.44
CA PRO A 67 -5.29 -11.74 2.18
C PRO A 67 -6.50 -10.87 1.83
N GLN A 68 -7.17 -11.18 0.72
CA GLN A 68 -8.27 -10.35 0.22
C GLN A 68 -9.39 -10.16 1.24
N ASN A 69 -9.72 -11.22 1.97
CA ASN A 69 -10.79 -11.25 2.97
C ASN A 69 -10.53 -12.35 4.00
N THR A 70 -11.43 -12.49 4.97
CA THR A 70 -11.29 -13.43 6.10
C THR A 70 -11.44 -14.90 5.71
N THR A 71 -11.85 -15.22 4.48
CA THR A 71 -11.97 -16.61 4.00
C THR A 71 -10.68 -17.09 3.31
N VAL A 72 -9.75 -16.18 2.99
CA VAL A 72 -8.45 -16.53 2.40
C VAL A 72 -7.54 -17.12 3.50
N PRO A 73 -6.90 -18.30 3.26
CA PRO A 73 -5.94 -18.87 4.20
C PRO A 73 -4.83 -17.86 4.56
N ASN A 74 -4.65 -17.62 5.86
CA ASN A 74 -3.69 -16.65 6.37
C ASN A 74 -2.70 -17.29 7.37
N PRO A 75 -1.88 -18.26 6.92
CA PRO A 75 -0.96 -18.99 7.80
C PRO A 75 0.13 -18.09 8.43
N LYS A 76 0.38 -16.92 7.83
CA LYS A 76 1.37 -15.93 8.31
C LYS A 76 0.76 -14.90 9.27
N GLY A 77 -0.56 -14.93 9.50
CA GLY A 77 -1.23 -14.00 10.40
C GLY A 77 -1.15 -12.54 9.97
N LYS A 78 -1.12 -12.26 8.66
CA LYS A 78 -1.14 -10.91 8.09
C LYS A 78 -2.43 -10.16 8.44
N ALA A 79 -2.42 -8.84 8.35
CA ALA A 79 -3.66 -8.06 8.31
C ALA A 79 -4.52 -8.46 7.09
N VAL A 80 -5.84 -8.36 7.19
CA VAL A 80 -6.78 -8.73 6.11
C VAL A 80 -7.23 -7.48 5.36
N HIS A 81 -7.09 -7.46 4.03
CA HIS A 81 -7.40 -6.30 3.20
C HIS A 81 -8.80 -5.74 3.44
N SER A 82 -9.81 -6.59 3.50
CA SER A 82 -11.20 -6.17 3.71
C SER A 82 -11.48 -5.54 5.09
N THR A 83 -10.58 -5.69 6.08
CA THR A 83 -10.82 -5.24 7.46
C THR A 83 -9.98 -4.04 7.87
N VAL A 84 -8.96 -3.67 7.09
CA VAL A 84 -8.00 -2.61 7.49
C VAL A 84 -8.48 -1.18 7.20
N HIS A 85 -9.48 -0.98 6.34
CA HIS A 85 -9.95 0.35 5.91
C HIS A 85 -10.78 1.10 6.97
N THR A 86 -10.22 1.29 8.16
CA THR A 86 -10.83 1.94 9.33
C THR A 86 -10.28 3.34 9.56
N ASN A 87 -11.00 4.19 10.30
CA ASN A 87 -10.48 5.52 10.66
C ASN A 87 -9.14 5.43 11.41
N ALA A 88 -9.05 4.52 12.39
CA ALA A 88 -7.83 4.30 13.17
C ALA A 88 -6.64 3.92 12.29
N TYR A 89 -6.85 3.12 11.25
CA TYR A 89 -5.80 2.80 10.28
C TYR A 89 -5.31 4.04 9.53
N TYR A 90 -6.23 4.86 8.99
CA TYR A 90 -5.84 6.05 8.24
C TYR A 90 -5.11 7.08 9.12
N GLU A 91 -5.58 7.25 10.35
CA GLU A 91 -4.92 8.10 11.34
C GLU A 91 -3.53 7.58 11.69
N ALA A 92 -3.38 6.28 11.99
CA ALA A 92 -2.09 5.66 12.29
C ALA A 92 -1.10 5.79 11.13
N VAL A 93 -1.55 5.60 9.88
CA VAL A 93 -0.72 5.78 8.70
C VAL A 93 -0.26 7.23 8.58
N TYR A 94 -1.17 8.21 8.72
CA TYR A 94 -0.83 9.63 8.66
C TYR A 94 0.17 10.02 9.75
N GLU A 95 -0.12 9.68 11.00
CA GLU A 95 0.71 9.97 12.16
C GLU A 95 2.12 9.37 12.01
N ALA A 96 2.24 8.18 11.43
CA ALA A 96 3.53 7.54 11.21
C ALA A 96 4.41 8.25 10.16
N ILE A 97 3.81 8.95 9.19
CA ILE A 97 4.55 9.55 8.06
C ILE A 97 4.61 11.07 8.07
N LYS A 98 3.79 11.77 8.86
CA LYS A 98 3.64 13.24 8.80
C LYS A 98 4.93 14.01 9.03
N ASP A 99 5.80 13.50 9.89
CA ASP A 99 7.06 14.14 10.27
C ASP A 99 8.27 13.61 9.48
N SER A 100 8.04 12.97 8.32
CA SER A 100 9.13 12.48 7.47
C SER A 100 10.09 13.61 7.09
N ALA A 101 11.38 13.43 7.38
CA ALA A 101 12.41 14.46 7.15
C ALA A 101 12.96 14.46 5.72
N SER A 102 12.80 13.35 4.99
CA SER A 102 13.31 13.17 3.63
C SER A 102 12.49 12.13 2.86
N LYS A 103 12.74 12.03 1.54
CA LYS A 103 12.15 10.97 0.71
C LYS A 103 12.52 9.57 1.23
N GLN A 104 13.77 9.37 1.64
CA GLN A 104 14.22 8.06 2.13
C GLN A 104 13.58 7.72 3.47
N ASP A 105 13.44 8.70 4.38
CA ASP A 105 12.75 8.52 5.66
C ASP A 105 11.28 8.13 5.45
N LEU A 106 10.58 8.81 4.55
CA LEU A 106 9.22 8.44 4.16
C LEU A 106 9.13 7.00 3.63
N ILE A 107 10.03 6.62 2.71
CA ILE A 107 10.07 5.24 2.17
C ILE A 107 10.29 4.23 3.29
N ASN A 108 11.22 4.49 4.21
CA ASN A 108 11.50 3.60 5.34
C ASN A 108 10.26 3.42 6.23
N ARG A 109 9.54 4.51 6.54
CA ARG A 109 8.30 4.47 7.33
C ARG A 109 7.18 3.72 6.62
N LEU A 110 7.00 3.93 5.31
CA LEU A 110 6.02 3.17 4.53
C LEU A 110 6.35 1.67 4.52
N GLN A 111 7.62 1.31 4.40
CA GLN A 111 8.08 -0.08 4.44
C GLN A 111 7.92 -0.70 5.84
N GLU A 112 8.13 0.07 6.91
CA GLU A 112 7.84 -0.37 8.28
C GLU A 112 6.34 -0.64 8.48
N LEU A 113 5.47 0.27 8.03
CA LEU A 113 4.01 0.08 8.06
C LEU A 113 3.59 -1.16 7.25
N ALA A 114 4.13 -1.33 6.04
CA ALA A 114 3.91 -2.51 5.21
C ALA A 114 4.35 -3.79 5.94
N TRP A 115 5.54 -3.79 6.54
CA TRP A 115 6.05 -4.92 7.31
C TRP A 115 5.15 -5.25 8.52
N ARG A 116 4.64 -4.24 9.24
CA ARG A 116 3.68 -4.44 10.33
C ARG A 116 2.42 -5.15 9.83
N LEU A 117 1.89 -4.76 8.67
CA LEU A 117 0.74 -5.43 8.05
C LEU A 117 1.03 -6.88 7.63
N GLU A 118 2.28 -7.22 7.28
CA GLU A 118 2.70 -8.59 6.97
C GLU A 118 2.95 -9.46 8.20
N LYS A 119 3.14 -8.84 9.38
CA LYS A 119 3.34 -9.53 10.64
C LYS A 119 2.06 -9.53 11.45
N LYS A 120 1.99 -10.45 12.42
CA LYS A 120 0.90 -10.53 13.38
C LYS A 120 0.98 -9.32 14.32
N GLY A 121 0.41 -8.20 13.89
CA GLY A 121 0.49 -6.91 14.60
C GLY A 121 -0.08 -5.80 13.72
N GLY A 122 -1.39 -5.60 13.81
CA GLY A 122 -2.06 -4.46 13.17
C GLY A 122 -1.45 -3.12 13.58
N LEU A 123 -1.87 -2.07 12.88
CA LEU A 123 -1.47 -0.71 13.19
C LEU A 123 -2.00 -0.24 14.55
#